data_AF-A0A7C2DP34-F1
#
_entry.id   AF-A0A7C2DP34-F1
#
_cell.length_a   1.000
_cell.length_b   1.000
_cell.length_c   1.000
_cell.angle_alpha   90.00
_cell.angle_beta   90.00
_cell.angle_gamma   90.00
#
_symmetry.space_group_name_H-M   'P 1'
#
loop_
_entity.id
_entity.type
_entity.pdbx_description
1 polymer ?
#
loop_
_entity_poly.entity_id
_entity_poly.type
_entity_poly.pdbx_seq_one_letter_code
_entity_poly.pdbx_strand_id
1 'polypeptide(L)'
;MEEVLRETLSLCPKCHSIIPAKVVEEENVIYLKKRCAEHGEFRDVYWSDAKYYHWAQRFFVEGRGVENPNTKDSLLPCPYNCGLCPRHRSHTALANLVVTNRCNLACWYCFFYSERAGYVYEPTLEQIESMLRLLREEKPVRCNAIQLTGGEPTLRDDLVDIIKLCKRLGFDHVQLNTNGIKL
;
A
#
# COMPACT_ATOMS: atom_id res chain seq x y z
N MET A 1 -30.97 -13.44 -12.05
CA MET A 1 -30.48 -14.61 -11.31
C MET A 1 -29.16 -14.21 -10.67
N GLU A 2 -28.98 -14.53 -9.40
CA GLU A 2 -27.73 -14.23 -8.68
C GLU A 2 -26.65 -15.24 -9.10
N GLU A 3 -25.53 -14.75 -9.61
CA GLU A 3 -24.38 -15.58 -9.96
C GLU A 3 -23.22 -15.28 -9.00
N VAL A 4 -22.72 -16.32 -8.33
CA VAL A 4 -21.54 -16.20 -7.46
C VAL A 4 -20.28 -16.31 -8.31
N LEU A 5 -19.53 -15.22 -8.44
CA LEU A 5 -18.33 -15.15 -9.26
C LEU A 5 -17.09 -15.70 -8.54
N ARG A 6 -16.93 -15.39 -7.24
CA ARG A 6 -15.85 -15.94 -6.39
C ARG A 6 -16.12 -15.74 -4.90
N GLU A 7 -15.45 -16.54 -4.08
CA GLU A 7 -15.40 -16.37 -2.62
C GLU A 7 -14.13 -15.61 -2.20
N THR A 8 -14.23 -14.84 -1.12
CA THR A 8 -13.13 -14.05 -0.56
C THR A 8 -13.37 -13.79 0.93
N LEU A 9 -12.43 -13.12 1.59
CA LEU A 9 -12.61 -12.54 2.91
C LEU A 9 -12.82 -11.02 2.80
N SER A 10 -13.49 -10.43 3.79
CA SER A 10 -13.69 -8.99 3.94
C SER A 10 -13.69 -8.61 5.43
N LEU A 11 -13.78 -7.31 5.72
CA LEU A 11 -14.00 -6.80 7.07
C LEU A 11 -15.49 -6.50 7.31
N CYS A 12 -15.95 -6.78 8.53
CA CYS A 12 -17.24 -6.29 9.03
C CYS A 12 -17.19 -4.75 9.16
N PRO A 13 -18.18 -4.01 8.60
CA PRO A 13 -18.21 -2.54 8.72
C PRO A 13 -18.40 -2.00 10.13
N LYS A 14 -18.74 -2.85 11.11
CA LYS A 14 -19.01 -2.45 12.50
C LYS A 14 -17.89 -2.83 13.45
N CYS A 15 -17.56 -4.12 13.55
CA CYS A 15 -16.53 -4.59 14.48
C CYS A 15 -15.16 -4.85 13.83
N HIS A 16 -15.03 -4.65 12.51
CA HIS A 16 -13.79 -4.87 11.75
C HIS A 16 -13.22 -6.29 11.81
N SER A 17 -13.98 -7.27 12.29
CA SER A 17 -13.59 -8.67 12.22
C SER A 17 -13.52 -9.15 10.77
N ILE A 18 -12.62 -10.11 10.53
CA ILE A 18 -12.48 -10.77 9.23
C ILE A 18 -13.65 -11.75 9.08
N ILE A 19 -14.41 -11.60 8.01
CA ILE A 19 -15.63 -12.37 7.73
C ILE A 19 -15.63 -12.93 6.30
N PRO A 20 -16.28 -14.08 6.06
CA PRO A 20 -16.48 -14.59 4.71
C PRO A 20 -17.30 -13.62 3.85
N ALA A 21 -16.94 -13.55 2.58
CA ALA A 21 -17.62 -12.71 1.60
C ALA A 21 -17.68 -13.40 0.23
N LYS A 22 -18.67 -13.02 -0.57
CA LYS A 22 -18.89 -13.50 -1.94
C LYS A 22 -18.97 -12.30 -2.87
N VAL A 23 -18.25 -12.38 -3.99
CA VAL A 23 -18.43 -11.47 -5.11
C VAL A 23 -19.53 -12.05 -5.98
N VAL A 24 -20.62 -11.32 -6.14
CA VAL A 24 -21.81 -11.78 -6.87
C VAL A 24 -22.21 -10.77 -7.94
N GLU A 25 -22.75 -11.25 -9.05
CA GLU A 25 -23.34 -10.42 -10.08
C GLU A 25 -24.87 -10.42 -9.96
N GLU A 26 -25.46 -9.23 -9.93
CA GLU A 26 -26.90 -9.00 -9.91
C GLU A 26 -27.23 -7.77 -10.75
N GLU A 27 -28.15 -7.90 -11.72
CA GLU A 27 -28.67 -6.76 -12.50
C GLU A 27 -27.58 -5.85 -13.12
N ASN A 28 -26.54 -6.46 -13.71
CA ASN A 28 -25.38 -5.76 -14.31
C ASN A 28 -24.49 -5.00 -13.30
N VAL A 29 -24.58 -5.32 -12.01
CA VAL A 29 -23.72 -4.76 -10.95
C VAL A 29 -23.02 -5.90 -10.21
N ILE A 30 -21.75 -5.70 -9.87
CA ILE A 30 -21.00 -6.63 -9.03
C ILE A 30 -21.07 -6.16 -7.57
N TYR A 31 -21.59 -7.03 -6.71
CA TYR A 31 -21.70 -6.79 -5.28
C TYR A 31 -20.70 -7.63 -4.49
N LEU A 32 -20.26 -7.10 -3.36
CA LEU A 32 -19.60 -7.86 -2.31
C LEU A 32 -20.62 -8.11 -1.20
N LYS A 33 -21.13 -9.34 -1.13
CA LYS A 33 -22.00 -9.79 -0.04
C LYS A 33 -21.17 -10.42 1.06
N LYS A 34 -21.37 -10.02 2.32
CA LYS A 34 -20.60 -10.49 3.48
C LYS A 34 -21.50 -10.69 4.68
N ARG A 35 -21.18 -11.67 5.54
CA ARG A 35 -21.99 -12.00 6.72
C ARG A 35 -21.14 -12.06 7.98
N CYS A 36 -21.47 -11.21 8.94
CA CYS A 36 -20.89 -11.20 10.28
C CYS A 36 -21.81 -11.98 11.23
N ALA A 37 -21.23 -12.83 12.09
CA ALA A 37 -21.99 -13.58 13.07
C ALA A 37 -22.77 -12.68 14.05
N GLU A 38 -22.23 -11.50 14.37
CA GLU A 38 -22.83 -10.55 15.31
C GLU A 38 -23.70 -9.48 14.63
N HIS A 39 -23.27 -9.01 13.46
CA HIS A 39 -23.85 -7.81 12.84
C HIS A 39 -24.71 -8.10 11.60
N GLY A 40 -24.89 -9.36 11.24
CA GLY A 40 -25.73 -9.78 10.13
C GLY A 40 -25.08 -9.63 8.76
N GLU A 41 -25.91 -9.44 7.74
CA GLU A 41 -25.49 -9.37 6.34
C GLU A 41 -25.25 -7.94 5.88
N PHE A 42 -24.27 -7.78 5.01
CA PHE A 42 -23.96 -6.52 4.34
C PHE A 42 -23.80 -6.79 2.84
N ARG A 43 -24.17 -5.80 2.04
CA ARG A 43 -24.06 -5.81 0.59
C ARG A 43 -23.49 -4.47 0.15
N ASP A 44 -22.29 -4.49 -0.42
CA ASP A 44 -21.60 -3.30 -0.92
C ASP A 44 -21.46 -3.40 -2.44
N VAL A 45 -21.53 -2.27 -3.15
CA VAL A 45 -21.18 -2.23 -4.57
C VAL A 45 -19.67 -2.44 -4.67
N TYR A 46 -19.26 -3.53 -5.31
CA TYR A 46 -17.85 -3.82 -5.59
C TYR A 46 -17.42 -3.24 -6.95
N TRP A 47 -18.31 -3.34 -7.94
CA TRP A 47 -18.14 -2.75 -9.26
C TRP A 47 -19.50 -2.40 -9.85
N SER A 48 -19.71 -1.14 -10.25
CA SER A 48 -21.01 -0.65 -10.71
C SER A 48 -21.45 -1.15 -12.09
N ASP A 49 -20.55 -1.76 -12.87
CA ASP A 49 -20.83 -2.27 -14.22
C ASP A 49 -20.18 -3.64 -14.40
N ALA A 50 -21.01 -4.68 -14.49
CA ALA A 50 -20.59 -6.06 -14.67
C ALA A 50 -19.89 -6.31 -16.01
N LYS A 51 -20.31 -5.65 -17.10
CA LYS A 51 -19.65 -5.80 -18.41
C LYS A 51 -18.22 -5.29 -18.35
N TYR A 52 -18.01 -4.14 -17.71
CA TYR A 52 -16.68 -3.59 -17.53
C TYR A 52 -15.84 -4.43 -16.55
N TYR A 53 -16.43 -4.97 -15.49
CA TYR A 53 -15.79 -5.96 -14.62
C TYR A 53 -15.25 -7.15 -15.44
N HIS A 54 -16.09 -7.80 -16.24
CA HIS A 54 -15.71 -8.95 -17.05
C HIS A 54 -14.68 -8.61 -18.12
N TRP A 55 -14.77 -7.42 -18.73
CA TRP A 55 -13.74 -6.92 -19.63
C TRP A 55 -12.41 -6.76 -18.89
N ALA A 56 -12.38 -6.15 -17.70
CA ALA A 56 -11.19 -5.96 -16.90
C ALA A 56 -10.56 -7.29 -16.45
N GLN A 57 -11.38 -8.31 -16.14
CA GLN A 57 -10.89 -9.64 -15.80
C GLN A 57 -10.07 -10.29 -16.92
N ARG A 58 -10.27 -9.91 -18.19
CA ARG A 58 -9.44 -10.42 -19.32
C ARG A 58 -7.98 -10.01 -19.22
N PHE A 59 -7.69 -8.92 -18.51
CA PHE A 59 -6.34 -8.42 -18.27
C PHE A 59 -5.78 -8.85 -16.91
N PHE A 60 -6.54 -9.67 -16.16
CA PHE A 60 -6.06 -10.19 -14.89
C PHE A 60 -4.88 -11.13 -15.13
N VAL A 61 -3.76 -10.84 -14.49
CA VAL A 61 -2.59 -11.71 -14.46
C VAL A 61 -2.28 -11.98 -12.99
N GLU A 62 -2.27 -13.26 -12.62
CA GLU A 62 -1.79 -13.63 -11.29
C GLU A 62 -0.26 -13.43 -11.27
N GLY A 63 0.19 -12.48 -10.45
CA GLY A 63 1.60 -12.18 -10.33
C GLY A 63 2.38 -13.32 -9.65
N ARG A 64 3.71 -13.26 -9.76
CA ARG A 64 4.63 -14.30 -9.27
C ARG A 64 4.69 -14.43 -7.74
N GLY A 65 4.06 -13.51 -7.01
CA GLY A 65 4.13 -13.43 -5.56
C GLY A 65 5.50 -13.00 -5.05
N VAL A 66 5.73 -13.24 -3.75
CA VAL A 66 6.93 -12.84 -3.01
C VAL A 66 7.56 -14.09 -2.39
N GLU A 67 8.83 -14.35 -2.68
CA GLU A 67 9.57 -15.52 -2.17
C GLU A 67 10.16 -15.28 -0.77
N ASN A 68 10.42 -14.03 -0.42
CA ASN A 68 10.97 -13.61 0.88
C ASN A 68 10.09 -12.54 1.54
N PRO A 69 8.84 -12.87 1.91
CA PRO A 69 7.93 -11.90 2.52
C PRO A 69 8.53 -11.36 3.82
N ASN A 70 8.30 -10.06 4.09
CA ASN A 70 8.73 -9.42 5.34
C ASN A 70 8.00 -10.03 6.54
N THR A 71 6.77 -10.48 6.32
CA THR A 71 5.96 -11.15 7.32
C THR A 71 5.92 -12.64 7.00
N LYS A 72 6.61 -13.44 7.81
CA LYS A 72 6.46 -14.90 7.78
C LYS A 72 5.17 -15.24 8.51
N ASP A 73 4.25 -15.96 7.86
CA ASP A 73 2.93 -16.39 8.35
C ASP A 73 2.51 -15.74 9.66
N SER A 74 1.89 -14.58 9.50
CA SER A 74 1.58 -13.69 10.59
C SER A 74 0.63 -14.37 11.58
N LEU A 75 1.04 -14.44 12.84
CA LEU A 75 0.20 -14.74 14.00
C LEU A 75 -1.14 -13.96 14.01
N LEU A 76 -1.22 -12.86 13.26
CA LEU A 76 -2.43 -12.10 12.98
C LEU A 76 -2.59 -11.82 11.47
N PRO A 77 -3.71 -12.18 10.82
CA PRO A 77 -3.96 -11.90 9.40
C PRO A 77 -4.06 -10.40 9.09
N CYS A 78 -3.78 -9.98 7.84
CA CYS A 78 -4.11 -8.63 7.33
C CYS A 78 -5.57 -8.29 7.71
N PRO A 79 -5.83 -7.11 8.32
CA PRO A 79 -4.99 -5.90 8.37
C PRO A 79 -4.11 -5.74 9.62
N TYR A 80 -4.03 -6.76 10.49
CA TYR A 80 -3.37 -6.65 11.80
C TYR A 80 -1.86 -6.90 11.77
N ASN A 81 -1.28 -6.97 10.58
CA ASN A 81 0.17 -7.06 10.39
C ASN A 81 0.59 -6.19 9.20
N CYS A 82 1.85 -5.73 9.19
CA CYS A 82 2.39 -4.79 8.21
C CYS A 82 3.58 -5.39 7.45
N GLY A 83 3.66 -5.09 6.15
CA GLY A 83 4.71 -5.56 5.24
C GLY A 83 4.21 -6.57 4.22
N LEU A 84 5.08 -6.93 3.25
CA LEU A 84 4.73 -7.95 2.25
C LEU A 84 4.53 -9.30 2.93
N CYS A 85 3.36 -9.91 2.69
CA CYS A 85 3.00 -11.24 3.17
C CYS A 85 2.87 -12.24 2.01
N PRO A 86 2.88 -13.56 2.28
CA PRO A 86 2.76 -14.59 1.24
C PRO A 86 1.52 -14.48 0.33
N ARG A 87 0.47 -13.76 0.78
CA ARG A 87 -0.74 -13.51 -0.01
C ARG A 87 -0.57 -12.42 -1.07
N HIS A 88 0.48 -11.60 -1.00
CA HIS A 88 0.76 -10.64 -2.07
C HIS A 88 1.21 -11.39 -3.33
N ARG A 89 0.48 -11.19 -4.42
CA ARG A 89 0.81 -11.74 -5.74
C ARG A 89 1.65 -10.79 -6.58
N SER A 90 1.66 -9.50 -6.25
CA SER A 90 2.46 -8.47 -6.93
C SER A 90 3.70 -8.11 -6.12
N HIS A 91 4.75 -7.68 -6.80
CA HIS A 91 5.95 -7.08 -6.19
C HIS A 91 5.75 -5.57 -5.97
N THR A 92 6.67 -4.93 -5.24
CA THR A 92 6.66 -3.48 -5.03
C THR A 92 6.98 -2.75 -6.33
N ALA A 93 5.95 -2.16 -6.96
CA ALA A 93 6.11 -1.40 -8.21
C ALA A 93 6.69 0.01 -7.99
N LEU A 94 6.31 0.65 -6.88
CA LEU A 94 6.85 1.95 -6.46
C LEU A 94 6.87 2.00 -4.93
N ALA A 95 8.07 2.06 -4.35
CA ALA A 95 8.20 2.27 -2.91
C ALA A 95 8.02 3.75 -2.57
N ASN A 96 7.19 4.06 -1.59
CA ASN A 96 7.06 5.41 -1.04
C ASN A 96 7.87 5.47 0.26
N LEU A 97 8.96 6.22 0.24
CA LEU A 97 9.83 6.39 1.41
C LEU A 97 9.61 7.78 1.99
N VAL A 98 9.00 7.82 3.19
CA VAL A 98 8.94 9.02 4.01
C VAL A 98 10.35 9.27 4.56
N VAL A 99 10.98 10.38 4.18
CA VAL A 99 12.29 10.76 4.72
C VAL A 99 12.18 11.69 5.92
N THR A 100 11.07 12.42 6.08
CA THR A 100 10.76 13.22 7.26
C THR A 100 9.27 13.51 7.30
N ASN A 101 8.65 13.71 8.47
CA ASN A 101 7.30 14.29 8.56
C ASN A 101 7.30 15.79 8.89
N ARG A 102 8.47 16.43 9.00
CA ARG A 102 8.55 17.90 9.11
C ARG A 102 8.04 18.53 7.82
N CYS A 103 7.32 19.65 7.93
CA CYS A 103 6.83 20.41 6.78
C CYS A 103 6.85 21.90 7.10
N ASN A 104 7.13 22.74 6.10
CA ASN A 104 7.05 24.19 6.18
C ASN A 104 5.67 24.74 5.76
N LEU A 105 4.68 23.86 5.56
CA LEU A 105 3.29 24.19 5.26
C LEU A 105 2.34 23.43 6.19
N ALA A 106 1.16 24.01 6.42
CA ALA A 106 0.08 23.45 7.22
C ALA A 106 -1.22 23.35 6.39
N CYS A 107 -1.19 22.57 5.30
CA CYS A 107 -2.33 22.44 4.41
C CYS A 107 -3.56 21.89 5.16
N TRP A 108 -4.74 22.47 4.95
CA TRP A 108 -5.96 22.14 5.71
C TRP A 108 -6.36 20.65 5.63
N TYR A 109 -6.10 20.01 4.49
CA TYR A 109 -6.38 18.60 4.24
C TYR A 109 -5.24 17.66 4.67
N CYS A 110 -4.05 18.18 4.98
CA CYS A 110 -2.90 17.34 5.31
C CYS A 110 -3.00 16.86 6.76
N PHE A 111 -2.93 15.55 6.99
CA PHE A 111 -2.92 14.92 8.32
C PHE A 111 -1.52 14.44 8.75
N PHE A 112 -0.52 14.53 7.87
CA PHE A 112 0.74 13.80 8.00
C PHE A 112 1.86 14.58 8.70
N TYR A 113 1.88 15.91 8.58
CA TYR A 113 3.01 16.70 9.06
C TYR A 113 3.14 16.73 10.59
N SER A 114 4.35 16.94 11.09
CA SER A 114 4.75 16.70 12.48
C SER A 114 3.86 17.32 13.55
N GLU A 115 3.39 18.57 13.37
CA GLU A 115 2.52 19.22 14.36
C GLU A 115 1.17 18.52 14.47
N ARG A 116 0.60 18.10 13.33
CA ARG A 116 -0.68 17.39 13.31
C ARG A 116 -0.55 15.93 13.68
N ALA A 117 0.60 15.31 13.41
CA ALA A 117 0.93 13.96 13.86
C ALA A 117 1.24 13.90 15.37
N GLY A 118 1.70 15.00 15.97
CA GLY A 118 2.08 15.09 17.39
C GLY A 118 3.47 14.51 17.72
N TYR A 119 4.25 14.11 16.71
CA TYR A 119 5.62 13.62 16.86
C TYR A 119 6.46 13.90 15.61
N VAL A 120 7.78 13.89 15.77
CA VAL A 120 8.72 13.99 14.65
C VAL A 120 9.15 12.59 14.24
N TYR A 121 9.00 12.29 12.95
CA TYR A 121 9.57 11.13 12.30
C TYR A 121 10.63 11.61 11.30
N GLU A 122 11.87 11.22 11.52
CA GLU A 122 13.00 11.59 10.66
C GLU A 122 14.09 10.51 10.81
N PRO A 123 14.07 9.44 10.00
CA PRO A 123 15.03 8.35 10.12
C PRO A 123 16.46 8.81 9.79
N THR A 124 17.45 8.19 10.42
CA THR A 124 18.87 8.43 10.09
C THR A 124 19.21 7.89 8.72
N LEU A 125 20.35 8.31 8.15
CA LEU A 125 20.80 7.81 6.86
C LEU A 125 21.04 6.28 6.87
N GLU A 126 21.53 5.73 7.99
CA GLU A 126 21.74 4.29 8.18
C GLU A 126 20.41 3.52 8.22
N GLN A 127 19.39 4.09 8.86
CA GLN A 127 18.04 3.51 8.87
C GLN A 127 17.43 3.54 7.46
N ILE A 128 17.60 4.65 6.74
CA ILE A 128 17.18 4.78 5.34
C ILE A 128 17.91 3.73 4.47
N GLU A 129 19.23 3.58 4.61
CA GLU A 129 19.98 2.56 3.89
C GLU A 129 19.45 1.15 4.16
N SER A 130 19.11 0.84 5.41
CA SER A 130 18.52 -0.46 5.77
C SER A 130 17.17 -0.68 5.10
N MET A 131 16.30 0.34 5.08
CA MET A 131 15.00 0.29 4.38
C MET A 131 15.16 0.10 2.87
N LEU A 132 16.11 0.81 2.26
CA LEU A 132 16.41 0.70 0.84
C LEU A 132 16.96 -0.68 0.49
N ARG A 133 17.85 -1.24 1.31
CA ARG A 133 18.39 -2.60 1.12
C ARG A 133 17.28 -3.65 1.17
N LEU A 134 16.34 -3.53 2.12
CA LEU A 134 15.18 -4.41 2.21
C LEU A 134 14.39 -4.46 0.89
N LEU A 135 14.11 -3.29 0.30
CA LEU A 135 13.40 -3.18 -0.98
C LEU A 135 14.19 -3.80 -2.15
N ARG A 136 15.52 -3.72 -2.10
CA ARG A 136 16.41 -4.29 -3.12
C ARG A 136 16.63 -5.79 -2.99
N GLU A 137 16.39 -6.33 -1.80
CA GLU A 137 16.48 -7.76 -1.51
C GLU A 137 15.17 -8.51 -1.81
N GLU A 138 14.08 -7.82 -2.16
CA GLU A 138 12.81 -8.44 -2.57
C GLU A 138 13.00 -9.44 -3.72
N LYS A 139 12.37 -10.61 -3.61
CA LYS A 139 12.39 -11.72 -4.57
C LYS A 139 10.97 -12.14 -4.94
N PRO A 140 10.74 -12.57 -6.20
CA PRO A 140 11.74 -12.76 -7.26
C PRO A 140 12.09 -11.45 -8.01
N VAL A 141 11.33 -10.39 -7.77
CA VAL A 141 11.50 -9.09 -8.43
C VAL A 141 11.83 -8.05 -7.37
N ARG A 142 13.00 -7.43 -7.50
CA ARG A 142 13.45 -6.32 -6.66
C ARG A 142 12.66 -5.05 -6.97
N CYS A 143 12.36 -4.25 -5.95
CA CYS A 143 11.75 -2.93 -6.14
C CYS A 143 12.68 -2.02 -6.97
N ASN A 144 12.21 -1.54 -8.12
CA ASN A 144 13.01 -0.79 -9.09
C ASN A 144 12.87 0.73 -8.95
N ALA A 145 11.72 1.22 -8.51
CA ALA A 145 11.39 2.63 -8.42
C ALA A 145 11.09 3.05 -6.97
N ILE A 146 11.53 4.25 -6.61
CA ILE A 146 11.28 4.84 -5.29
C ILE A 146 10.84 6.29 -5.42
N GLN A 147 9.87 6.67 -4.58
CA GLN A 147 9.41 8.04 -4.40
C GLN A 147 9.78 8.51 -2.99
N LEU A 148 10.68 9.47 -2.92
CA LEU A 148 11.01 10.19 -1.70
C LEU A 148 9.89 11.18 -1.42
N THR A 149 9.31 11.08 -0.23
CA THR A 149 8.19 11.90 0.21
C THR A 149 8.37 12.25 1.69
N GLY A 150 7.43 12.98 2.27
CA GLY A 150 7.48 13.31 3.67
C GLY A 150 6.24 14.02 4.17
N GLY A 151 6.46 14.90 5.14
CA GLY A 151 5.95 16.26 5.04
C GLY A 151 6.63 16.92 3.83
N GLU A 152 7.70 17.67 4.04
CA GLU A 152 8.50 18.28 2.98
C GLU A 152 9.95 17.75 3.00
N PRO A 153 10.35 16.88 2.07
CA PRO A 153 11.71 16.31 2.00
C PRO A 153 12.83 17.33 1.91
N THR A 154 12.61 18.47 1.24
CA THR A 154 13.64 19.51 1.02
C THR A 154 14.06 20.23 2.31
N LEU A 155 13.38 19.97 3.43
CA LEU A 155 13.82 20.45 4.74
C LEU A 155 15.02 19.68 5.28
N ARG A 156 15.33 18.49 4.76
CA ARG A 156 16.50 17.71 5.15
C ARG A 156 17.75 18.20 4.43
N ASP A 157 18.78 18.55 5.20
CA ASP A 157 20.07 18.97 4.64
C ASP A 157 20.82 17.82 3.93
N ASP A 158 20.53 16.57 4.30
CA ASP A 158 21.13 15.35 3.72
C ASP A 158 20.30 14.72 2.57
N LEU A 159 19.29 15.42 2.05
CA LEU A 159 18.41 14.90 0.99
C LEU A 159 19.19 14.42 -0.24
N VAL A 160 20.22 15.17 -0.65
CA VAL A 160 21.07 14.82 -1.81
C VAL A 160 21.82 13.51 -1.55
N ASP A 161 22.25 13.25 -0.32
CA ASP A 161 22.96 12.02 0.04
C ASP A 161 22.01 10.82 0.08
N ILE A 162 20.75 11.02 0.50
CA ILE A 162 19.68 10.01 0.37
C ILE A 162 19.43 9.65 -1.11
N ILE A 163 19.37 10.65 -2.00
CA ILE A 163 19.19 10.42 -3.44
C ILE A 163 20.39 9.64 -4.01
N LYS A 164 21.63 10.04 -3.68
CA LYS A 164 22.84 9.33 -4.09
C LYS A 164 22.85 7.88 -3.60
N LEU A 165 22.43 7.66 -2.35
CA LEU A 165 22.29 6.32 -1.76
C LEU A 165 21.29 5.46 -2.55
N CYS A 166 20.12 6.01 -2.92
CA CYS A 166 19.16 5.31 -3.79
C CYS A 166 19.79 4.91 -5.14
N LYS A 167 20.50 5.84 -5.81
CA LYS A 167 21.16 5.53 -7.09
C LYS A 167 22.28 4.48 -6.91
N ARG A 168 23.06 4.57 -5.84
CA ARG A 168 24.13 3.59 -5.51
C ARG A 168 23.58 2.18 -5.27
N LEU A 169 22.40 2.05 -4.64
CA LEU A 169 21.73 0.77 -4.42
C LEU A 169 21.00 0.22 -5.66
N GLY A 170 21.03 0.95 -6.78
CA GLY A 170 20.55 0.49 -8.08
C GLY A 170 19.05 0.68 -8.30
N PHE A 171 18.43 1.68 -7.68
CA PHE A 171 17.09 2.13 -8.07
C PHE A 171 17.17 2.85 -9.42
N ASP A 172 16.37 2.37 -10.38
CA ASP A 172 16.36 2.88 -11.75
C ASP A 172 15.73 4.27 -11.79
N HIS A 173 14.61 4.42 -11.06
CA HIS A 173 13.83 5.64 -11.00
C HIS A 173 13.72 6.14 -9.56
N VAL A 174 14.12 7.39 -9.33
CA VAL A 174 14.03 8.09 -8.04
C VAL A 174 13.17 9.33 -8.26
N GLN A 175 12.01 9.36 -7.63
CA GLN A 175 11.05 10.48 -7.65
C GLN A 175 11.16 11.27 -6.35
N LEU A 176 10.87 12.56 -6.43
CA LEU A 176 10.83 13.46 -5.28
C LEU A 176 9.47 14.16 -5.28
N ASN A 177 8.70 13.97 -4.21
CA ASN A 177 7.51 14.76 -3.95
C ASN A 177 7.89 15.95 -3.06
N THR A 178 7.70 17.15 -3.57
CA THR A 178 8.01 18.40 -2.87
C THR A 178 6.96 19.47 -3.19
N ASN A 179 6.75 20.40 -2.27
CA ASN A 179 6.01 21.63 -2.50
C ASN A 179 6.81 22.67 -3.31
N GLY A 180 8.11 22.45 -3.52
CA GLY A 180 8.96 23.27 -4.38
C GLY A 180 9.42 24.61 -3.79
N ILE A 181 9.17 24.88 -2.50
CA ILE A 181 9.51 26.17 -1.87
C ILE A 181 11.01 26.29 -1.57
N LYS A 182 11.67 25.20 -1.19
CA LYS A 182 13.09 25.16 -0.77
C LYS A 182 13.89 24.21 -1.67
N LEU A 183 13.87 24.44 -2.98
CA LEU A 183 14.66 23.66 -3.97
C LEU A 183 16.08 24.21 -4.17
#